data_AF-A0A1F9XT21-F1
#
_entry.id   AF-A0A1F9XT21-F1
#
_cell.length_a   1.000
_cell.length_b   1.000
_cell.length_c   1.000
_cell.angle_alpha   90.00
_cell.angle_beta   90.00
_cell.angle_gamma   90.00
#
_symmetry.space_group_name_H-M   'P 1'
#
loop_
_entity.id
_entity.type
_entity.pdbx_description
1 polymer ?
#
loop_
_entity_poly.entity_id
_entity_poly.type
_entity_poly.pdbx_seq_one_letter_code
_entity_poly.pdbx_strand_id
1 'polypeptide(L)'
;MKLEVRNISISSLITSSVPIVVFALAVLGGVVTFMVVPNPQLDPMSMGQKMMSVGLFALLYVIIVSALMVFMAFLYNILTGVLGMKGVVLGIEEISGHE
;
A
#
# COMPACT_ATOMS: atom_id res chain seq x y z
N MET A 1 -10.66 17.37 20.59
CA MET A 1 -11.66 17.79 19.57
C MET A 1 -12.02 16.59 18.67
N LYS A 2 -13.19 16.56 18.02
CA LYS A 2 -13.55 15.52 17.02
C LYS A 2 -13.27 16.06 15.61
N LEU A 3 -12.31 15.48 14.91
CA LEU A 3 -11.95 15.85 13.53
C LEU A 3 -12.58 14.86 12.54
N GLU A 4 -13.33 15.35 11.56
CA GLU A 4 -13.86 14.52 10.47
C GLU A 4 -12.94 14.64 9.25
N VAL A 5 -12.34 13.53 8.82
CA VAL A 5 -11.48 13.49 7.63
C VAL A 5 -12.37 13.35 6.41
N ARG A 6 -12.62 14.47 5.73
CA ARG A 6 -13.32 14.50 4.43
C ARG A 6 -12.28 14.80 3.35
N ASN A 7 -12.34 14.05 2.25
CA ASN A 7 -11.47 14.20 1.08
C ASN A 7 -9.99 13.82 1.31
N ILE A 8 -9.60 12.64 0.84
CA ILE A 8 -8.22 12.14 0.84
C ILE A 8 -7.49 12.69 -0.39
N SER A 9 -6.34 13.33 -0.17
CA SER A 9 -5.45 13.75 -1.27
C SER A 9 -4.81 12.55 -1.94
N ILE A 10 -4.96 12.43 -3.26
CA ILE A 10 -4.30 11.37 -4.04
C ILE A 10 -2.78 11.51 -3.99
N SER A 11 -2.28 12.76 -3.96
CA SER A 11 -0.85 13.04 -3.89
C SER A 11 -0.23 12.47 -2.61
N SER A 12 -0.93 12.53 -1.47
CA SER A 12 -0.38 12.02 -0.21
C SER A 12 -0.23 10.50 -0.22
N LEU A 13 -1.04 9.76 -0.97
CA LEU A 13 -0.90 8.30 -1.08
C LEU A 13 0.37 7.92 -1.84
N ILE A 14 0.71 8.68 -2.88
CA ILE A 14 1.87 8.41 -3.75
C ILE A 14 3.17 8.90 -3.11
N THR A 15 3.15 10.04 -2.42
CA THR A 15 4.35 10.63 -1.79
C THR A 15 4.58 10.17 -0.36
N SER A 16 3.64 9.45 0.23
CA SER A 16 3.83 8.86 1.56
C SER A 16 4.89 7.76 1.57
N SER A 17 5.21 7.27 2.77
CA SER A 17 6.03 6.08 2.97
C SER A 17 5.35 4.78 2.52
N VAL A 18 4.04 4.80 2.23
CA VAL A 18 3.26 3.59 1.96
C VAL A 18 3.78 2.81 0.74
N PRO A 19 4.04 3.42 -0.44
CA PRO A 19 4.56 2.68 -1.59
C PRO A 19 5.93 2.02 -1.33
N ILE A 20 6.78 2.66 -0.53
CA ILE A 20 8.10 2.10 -0.14
C ILE A 20 7.92 0.90 0.78
N VAL A 21 7.03 0.99 1.77
CA VAL A 21 6.72 -0.14 2.66
C VAL A 21 6.14 -1.30 1.86
N VAL A 22 5.21 -1.02 0.93
CA VAL A 22 4.64 -2.03 0.02
C VAL A 22 5.73 -2.65 -0.85
N PHE A 23 6.68 -1.86 -1.35
CA PHE A 23 7.81 -2.39 -2.12
C PHE A 23 8.67 -3.35 -1.30
N ALA A 24 9.04 -2.97 -0.08
CA ALA A 24 9.83 -3.82 0.80
C ALA A 24 9.11 -5.15 1.11
N LEU A 25 7.80 -5.08 1.40
CA LEU A 25 6.98 -6.26 1.61
C LEU A 25 6.88 -7.13 0.35
N ALA A 26 6.79 -6.53 -0.83
CA ALA A 26 6.74 -7.24 -2.09
C ALA A 26 8.08 -7.91 -2.43
N VAL A 27 9.22 -7.29 -2.12
CA VAL A 27 10.54 -7.92 -2.25
C VAL A 27 10.62 -9.13 -1.32
N LEU A 28 10.23 -9.00 -0.05
CA LEU A 28 10.22 -10.12 0.90
C LEU A 28 9.31 -11.25 0.42
N GLY A 29 8.08 -10.93 -0.01
CA GLY A 29 7.14 -11.90 -0.56
C GLY A 29 7.65 -12.57 -1.84
N GLY A 30 8.33 -11.81 -2.70
CA GLY A 30 8.98 -12.33 -3.91
C GLY A 30 10.10 -13.29 -3.55
N VAL A 31 11.00 -12.94 -2.63
CA VAL A 31 12.07 -13.84 -2.17
C VAL A 31 11.49 -15.14 -1.62
N VAL A 32 10.46 -15.04 -0.77
CA VAL A 32 9.79 -16.24 -0.24
C VAL A 32 9.22 -17.09 -1.37
N THR A 33 8.52 -16.48 -2.33
CA THR A 33 7.84 -17.18 -3.43
C THR A 33 8.82 -17.83 -4.41
N PHE A 34 9.89 -17.13 -4.78
CA PHE A 34 10.78 -17.55 -5.87
C PHE A 34 12.05 -18.27 -5.40
N MET A 35 12.42 -18.15 -4.12
CA MET A 35 13.68 -18.71 -3.59
C MET A 35 13.50 -19.64 -2.40
N VAL A 36 12.49 -19.43 -1.55
CA VAL A 36 12.34 -20.20 -0.29
C VAL A 36 11.35 -21.34 -0.45
N VAL A 37 10.17 -21.06 -1.02
CA VAL A 37 9.11 -22.07 -1.19
C VAL A 37 9.44 -22.95 -2.39
N PRO A 38 9.53 -24.29 -2.21
CA PRO A 38 9.76 -25.21 -3.31
C PRO A 38 8.60 -25.14 -4.30
N ASN A 39 8.90 -24.87 -5.57
CA ASN A 39 7.91 -24.83 -6.63
C ASN A 39 8.47 -25.53 -7.89
N PRO A 40 7.88 -26.65 -8.32
CA PRO A 40 8.33 -27.39 -9.51
C PRO A 40 8.38 -26.54 -10.79
N GLN A 41 7.59 -25.47 -10.86
CA GLN A 41 7.58 -24.55 -12.01
C GLN A 41 8.81 -23.62 -12.04
N LEU A 42 9.43 -23.40 -10.88
CA LEU A 42 10.59 -22.52 -10.70
C LEU A 42 11.91 -23.28 -10.59
N ASP A 43 11.86 -24.61 -10.39
CA ASP A 43 13.04 -25.48 -10.35
C ASP A 43 13.95 -25.40 -11.57
N PRO A 44 13.45 -25.34 -12.82
CA PRO A 44 14.33 -25.22 -13.99
C PRO A 44 14.95 -23.81 -14.14
N MET A 45 14.53 -22.83 -13.34
CA MET A 45 15.05 -21.46 -13.44
C MET A 45 16.40 -21.33 -12.73
N SER A 46 17.34 -20.68 -13.41
CA SER A 46 18.62 -20.31 -12.80
C SER A 46 18.44 -19.28 -11.69
N MET A 47 19.42 -19.16 -10.80
CA MET A 47 19.37 -18.19 -9.69
C MET A 47 19.21 -16.75 -10.20
N GLY A 48 19.84 -16.39 -11.33
CA GLY A 48 19.70 -15.08 -11.95
C GLY A 48 18.27 -14.82 -12.45
N GLN A 49 17.61 -15.83 -13.02
CA GLN A 49 16.21 -15.73 -13.43
C GLN A 49 15.30 -15.58 -12.20
N LYS A 50 15.56 -16.31 -11.11
CA LYS A 50 14.80 -16.16 -9.85
C LYS A 50 14.96 -14.76 -9.26
N MET A 51 16.16 -14.20 -9.23
CA MET A 51 16.39 -12.81 -8.77
C MET A 51 15.65 -11.78 -9.63
N MET A 52 15.68 -11.94 -10.95
CA MET A 52 14.93 -11.07 -11.87
C MET A 52 13.42 -11.17 -11.63
N SER A 53 12.90 -12.39 -11.40
CA SER A 53 11.49 -12.61 -11.07
C SER A 53 11.08 -11.93 -9.76
N VAL A 54 11.92 -11.94 -8.72
CA VAL A 54 11.68 -11.18 -7.48
C VAL A 54 11.54 -9.68 -7.77
N GLY A 55 12.46 -9.12 -8.56
CA GLY A 55 12.42 -7.70 -8.93
C GLY A 55 11.17 -7.32 -9.72
N LEU A 56 10.84 -8.09 -10.75
CA LEU A 56 9.65 -7.86 -11.58
C LEU A 56 8.36 -8.03 -10.77
N PHE A 57 8.30 -9.03 -9.89
CA PHE A 57 7.19 -9.23 -8.97
C PHE A 57 7.01 -8.03 -8.05
N ALA A 58 8.09 -7.57 -7.40
CA ALA A 58 8.02 -6.46 -6.47
C ALA A 58 7.56 -5.15 -7.15
N LEU A 59 8.10 -4.86 -8.33
CA LEU A 59 7.72 -3.69 -9.12
C LEU A 59 6.25 -3.74 -9.53
N LEU A 60 5.80 -4.87 -10.10
CA LEU A 60 4.42 -5.03 -10.53
C LEU A 60 3.46 -4.92 -9.34
N TYR A 61 3.81 -5.55 -8.22
CA TYR A 61 3.00 -5.52 -7.01
C TYR A 61 2.80 -4.09 -6.48
N VAL A 62 3.86 -3.28 -6.41
CA VAL A 62 3.75 -1.87 -6.01
C VAL A 62 2.86 -1.08 -6.94
N ILE A 63 2.98 -1.28 -8.25
CA ILE A 63 2.16 -0.57 -9.24
C ILE A 63 0.68 -0.92 -9.04
N ILE A 64 0.34 -2.20 -8.94
CA ILE A 64 -1.03 -2.67 -8.76
C ILE A 64 -1.61 -2.15 -7.44
N VAL A 65 -0.87 -2.29 -6.34
CA VAL A 65 -1.33 -1.84 -5.02
C VAL A 65 -1.48 -0.32 -4.98
N SER A 66 -0.57 0.44 -5.58
CA SER A 66 -0.69 1.90 -5.66
C SER A 66 -1.93 2.31 -6.47
N ALA A 67 -2.17 1.67 -7.61
CA ALA A 67 -3.36 1.92 -8.41
C ALA A 67 -4.65 1.61 -7.62
N LEU A 68 -4.65 0.51 -6.86
CA LEU A 68 -5.77 0.14 -5.99
C LEU A 68 -6.00 1.19 -4.89
N MET A 69 -4.94 1.69 -4.24
CA MET A 69 -5.08 2.73 -3.22
C MET A 69 -5.63 4.03 -3.78
N VAL A 70 -5.14 4.46 -4.95
CA VAL A 70 -5.64 5.66 -5.63
C VAL A 70 -7.13 5.48 -5.96
N PHE A 71 -7.52 4.31 -6.47
CA PHE A 71 -8.92 4.00 -6.77
C PHE A 71 -9.80 4.01 -5.52
N MET A 72 -9.33 3.43 -4.40
CA MET A 72 -10.06 3.44 -3.14
C MET A 72 -10.22 4.84 -2.57
N ALA A 73 -9.19 5.68 -2.67
CA ALA A 73 -9.28 7.08 -2.26
C ALA A 73 -10.25 7.88 -3.14
N PHE A 74 -10.26 7.62 -4.44
CA PHE A 74 -11.23 8.19 -5.35
C PHE A 74 -12.67 7.81 -4.96
N LEU A 75 -12.94 6.53 -4.68
CA LEU A 75 -14.24 6.07 -4.19
C LEU A 75 -14.62 6.76 -2.88
N TYR A 76 -13.71 6.81 -1.91
CA TYR A 76 -13.94 7.48 -0.63
C TYR A 76 -14.33 8.96 -0.81
N ASN A 77 -13.66 9.66 -1.72
CA ASN A 77 -13.93 11.06 -2.02
C ASN A 77 -15.28 11.26 -2.69
N ILE A 78 -15.72 10.35 -3.57
CA ILE A 78 -17.07 10.37 -4.13
C ILE A 78 -18.12 10.19 -3.02
N LEU A 79 -17.95 9.17 -2.18
CA LEU A 79 -18.93 8.84 -1.14
C LEU A 79 -19.08 9.99 -0.12
N THR A 80 -17.97 10.57 0.32
CA THR A 80 -17.95 11.61 1.37
C THR A 80 -18.14 13.03 0.85
N GLY A 81 -17.70 13.31 -0.38
CA GLY A 81 -17.79 14.63 -1.01
C GLY A 81 -19.07 14.84 -1.80
N VAL A 82 -19.45 13.89 -2.67
CA VAL A 82 -20.59 14.04 -3.59
C VAL A 82 -21.88 13.52 -2.96
N LEU A 83 -21.85 12.33 -2.35
CA LEU A 83 -23.05 11.68 -1.80
C LEU A 83 -23.35 12.11 -0.36
N GLY A 84 -22.50 12.95 0.24
CA GLY A 84 -22.73 13.53 1.57
C GLY A 84 -22.68 12.51 2.72
N MET A 85 -22.09 11.32 2.51
CA MET A 85 -21.86 10.37 3.58
C MET A 85 -20.86 10.94 4.59
N LYS A 86 -21.04 10.61 5.87
CA LYS A 86 -20.09 11.01 6.93
C LYS A 86 -18.74 10.34 6.71
N GLY A 87 -17.67 11.11 6.82
CA GLY A 87 -16.30 10.63 6.77
C GLY A 87 -15.86 9.98 8.08
N VAL A 88 -14.61 9.53 8.11
CA VAL A 88 -13.98 8.99 9.32
C VAL A 88 -13.82 10.09 10.37
N VAL A 89 -14.38 9.87 11.57
CA VAL A 89 -14.26 10.80 12.70
C VAL A 89 -13.16 10.31 13.63
N LEU A 90 -12.10 11.09 13.77
CA LEU A 90 -10.99 10.84 14.68
C LEU A 90 -11.20 11.65 15.96
N GLY A 91 -11.24 10.97 17.11
CA GLY A 91 -11.21 11.60 18.42
C GLY A 91 -9.76 11.79 18.85
N ILE A 92 -9.23 13.01 18.74
CA ILE A 92 -7.91 13.33 19.29
C ILE A 92 -8.10 13.79 20.74
N GLU A 93 -7.53 13.01 21.64
CA GLU A 93 -7.39 13.33 23.05
C GLU A 93 -6.11 14.16 23.20
N GLU A 94 -6.26 15.45 23.55
CA GLU A 94 -5.12 16.32 23.81
C GLU A 94 -4.55 15.96 25.18
N ILE A 95 -3.32 15.43 25.21
CA ILE A 95 -2.56 15.32 26.45
C ILE A 95 -2.09 16.75 26.76
N SER A 96 -2.84 17.45 27.61
CA SER A 96 -2.39 18.72 28.21
C SER A 96 -1.10 18.46 28.98
N GLY A 97 -0.05 19.22 28.68
CA GLY A 97 1.31 19.01 29.15
C GLY A 97 1.43 18.78 30.66
N HIS A 98 2.36 17.89 31.03
CA HIS A 98 2.92 17.86 32.37
C HIS A 98 3.85 19.08 32.52
N GLU A 99 3.64 19.81 33.60
CA GLU A 99 4.51 20.86 34.16
C GLU A 99 5.97 20.42 34.30
#